data_AF-A0A926ITS2-F1
#
_entry.id   AF-A0A926ITS2-F1
#
_cell.length_a   1.000
_cell.length_b   1.000
_cell.length_c   1.000
_cell.angle_alpha   90.00
_cell.angle_beta   90.00
_cell.angle_gamma   90.00
#
_symmetry.space_group_name_H-M   'P 1'
#
loop_
_entity.id
_entity.type
_entity.pdbx_description
1 polymer ?
#
loop_
_entity_poly.entity_id
_entity_poly.type
_entity_poly.pdbx_seq_one_letter_code
_entity_poly.pdbx_strand_id
1 'polypeptide(L)'
;MLTCGCCYGKYGLIMRDRYGCLNHHRRGTCDNNRTITREKIEERVLSGLRDRLISGRAVEETVRAFAEEMNRLNRARRAEGEQDRRALDKIEKAIAGIIAAIEDGMYQPSMKADGRAGTAEG
;
A
#
# COMPACT_ATOMS: atom_id res chain seq x y z
N MET A 1 -30.34 -14.76 -13.25
CA MET A 1 -31.79 -15.02 -13.02
C MET A 1 -31.91 -16.23 -12.10
N LEU A 2 -32.77 -16.19 -11.07
CA LEU A 2 -32.90 -17.27 -10.09
C LEU A 2 -33.75 -18.43 -10.64
N THR A 3 -33.33 -19.67 -10.36
CA THR A 3 -34.00 -20.90 -10.84
C THR A 3 -34.35 -21.80 -9.67
N CYS A 4 -35.45 -22.55 -9.82
CA CYS A 4 -35.87 -23.55 -8.85
C CYS A 4 -34.99 -24.79 -8.98
N GLY A 5 -34.42 -25.28 -7.88
CA GLY A 5 -33.61 -26.51 -7.89
C GLY A 5 -34.40 -27.79 -8.14
N CYS A 6 -35.73 -27.77 -8.01
CA CYS A 6 -36.57 -28.97 -8.21
C CYS A 6 -37.06 -29.11 -9.65
N CYS A 7 -37.58 -28.02 -10.25
CA CYS A 7 -38.17 -28.05 -11.59
C CYS A 7 -37.41 -27.23 -12.63
N TYR A 8 -36.31 -26.58 -12.25
CA TYR A 8 -35.51 -25.67 -13.08
C TYR A 8 -36.27 -24.46 -13.66
N GLY A 9 -37.56 -24.32 -13.33
CA GLY A 9 -38.39 -23.18 -13.70
C GLY A 9 -38.01 -21.89 -12.97
N LYS A 10 -38.67 -20.79 -13.35
CA LYS A 10 -38.42 -19.46 -12.78
C LYS A 10 -38.67 -19.44 -11.27
N TYR A 11 -37.70 -18.91 -10.54
CA TYR A 11 -37.83 -18.59 -9.12
C TYR A 11 -37.92 -17.07 -8.99
N GLY A 12 -39.05 -16.57 -8.49
CA GLY A 12 -39.41 -15.16 -8.62
C GLY A 12 -40.28 -14.67 -7.48
N LEU A 13 -40.62 -13.38 -7.50
CA LEU A 13 -41.49 -12.75 -6.49
C LEU A 13 -42.88 -13.41 -6.50
N ILE A 14 -43.28 -13.88 -5.32
CA ILE A 14 -44.62 -14.46 -5.05
C ILE A 14 -45.44 -13.56 -4.12
N MET A 15 -44.77 -12.72 -3.34
CA MET A 15 -45.35 -11.71 -2.44
C MET A 15 -44.32 -10.58 -2.31
N ARG A 16 -44.74 -9.46 -1.71
CA ARG A 16 -43.82 -8.38 -1.32
C ARG A 16 -42.58 -8.95 -0.63
N ASP A 17 -41.42 -8.64 -1.20
CA ASP A 17 -40.10 -9.00 -0.69
C ASP A 17 -39.84 -10.50 -0.47
N ARG A 18 -40.62 -11.38 -1.10
CA ARG A 18 -40.48 -12.83 -0.96
C ARG A 18 -40.48 -13.57 -2.30
N TYR A 19 -39.44 -14.37 -2.49
CA TYR A 19 -39.20 -15.19 -3.68
C TYR A 19 -39.57 -16.64 -3.42
N GLY A 20 -40.17 -17.28 -4.43
CA GLY A 20 -40.55 -18.70 -4.43
C GLY A 20 -40.57 -19.29 -5.84
N CYS A 21 -40.77 -20.61 -5.94
CA CYS A 21 -40.92 -21.27 -7.22
C CYS A 21 -42.24 -20.86 -7.88
N LEU A 22 -42.19 -20.22 -9.07
CA LEU A 22 -43.42 -19.75 -9.72
C LEU A 22 -44.30 -20.90 -10.22
N ASN A 23 -43.72 -22.05 -10.58
CA ASN A 23 -44.50 -23.22 -10.98
C ASN A 23 -45.26 -23.85 -9.80
N HIS A 24 -44.70 -23.80 -8.59
CA HIS A 24 -45.43 -24.20 -7.38
C HIS A 24 -46.57 -23.21 -7.10
N HIS A 25 -46.23 -21.93 -6.89
CA HIS A 25 -47.18 -20.94 -6.39
C HIS A 25 -48.22 -20.43 -7.40
N ARG A 26 -47.96 -20.53 -8.71
CA ARG A 26 -48.90 -20.04 -9.75
C ARG A 26 -49.55 -21.13 -10.59
N ARG A 27 -48.93 -22.31 -10.67
CA ARG A 27 -49.38 -23.40 -11.56
C ARG A 27 -49.66 -24.72 -10.83
N GLY A 28 -49.17 -24.89 -9.60
CA GLY A 28 -49.28 -26.16 -8.88
C GLY A 28 -48.50 -27.33 -9.50
N THR A 29 -47.51 -27.06 -10.37
CA THR A 29 -46.78 -28.10 -11.14
C THR A 29 -45.39 -28.43 -10.59
N CYS A 30 -45.10 -28.04 -9.34
CA CYS A 30 -43.83 -28.29 -8.67
C CYS A 30 -44.09 -28.36 -7.16
N ASP A 31 -43.44 -29.28 -6.46
CA ASP A 31 -43.63 -29.47 -5.01
C ASP A 31 -42.77 -28.53 -4.15
N ASN A 32 -41.92 -27.71 -4.77
CA ASN A 32 -41.05 -26.78 -4.04
C ASN A 32 -41.83 -25.59 -3.47
N ASN A 33 -42.25 -25.72 -2.21
CA ASN A 33 -42.91 -24.69 -1.42
C ASN A 33 -41.94 -23.77 -0.64
N ARG A 34 -40.62 -23.92 -0.82
CA ARG A 34 -39.64 -23.10 -0.10
C ARG A 34 -39.69 -21.67 -0.60
N THR A 35 -39.46 -20.74 0.31
CA THR A 35 -39.41 -19.31 0.02
C THR A 35 -38.20 -18.67 0.68
N ILE A 36 -37.74 -17.54 0.14
CA ILE A 36 -36.62 -16.76 0.67
C ILE A 36 -36.94 -15.27 0.53
N THR A 37 -36.49 -14.45 1.47
CA THR A 37 -36.69 -12.99 1.36
C THR A 37 -35.74 -12.40 0.33
N ARG A 38 -36.10 -11.22 -0.18
CA ARG A 38 -35.24 -10.44 -1.04
C ARG A 38 -33.93 -10.08 -0.32
N GLU A 39 -33.98 -9.67 0.95
CA GLU A 39 -32.77 -9.29 1.69
C GLU A 39 -31.77 -10.44 1.78
N LYS A 40 -32.23 -11.67 2.07
CA LYS A 40 -31.36 -12.85 2.13
C LYS A 40 -30.75 -13.23 0.78
N ILE A 41 -31.45 -12.97 -0.32
CA ILE A 41 -30.89 -13.15 -1.67
C ILE A 41 -29.80 -12.11 -1.89
N GLU A 42 -30.10 -10.84 -1.64
CA GLU A 42 -29.18 -9.72 -1.84
C GLU A 42 -27.90 -9.89 -1.01
N GLU A 43 -28.02 -10.25 0.26
CA GLU A 43 -26.88 -10.53 1.15
C GLU A 43 -25.95 -11.60 0.57
N ARG A 44 -26.51 -12.73 0.10
CA ARG A 44 -25.72 -13.82 -0.51
C ARG A 44 -25.03 -13.39 -1.81
N VAL A 45 -25.73 -12.63 -2.65
CA VAL A 45 -25.17 -12.11 -3.90
C VAL A 45 -24.05 -11.12 -3.62
N LEU A 46 -24.27 -10.17 -2.71
CA LEU A 46 -23.28 -9.16 -2.34
C LEU A 46 -22.06 -9.78 -1.66
N SER A 47 -22.24 -10.78 -0.78
CA SER A 47 -21.13 -11.54 -0.19
C SER A 47 -20.29 -12.23 -1.27
N GLY A 48 -20.94 -13.00 -2.16
CA GLY A 48 -20.23 -13.71 -3.22
C GLY A 48 -19.55 -12.77 -4.23
N LEU A 49 -20.16 -11.62 -4.52
CA LEU A 49 -19.54 -10.58 -5.35
C LEU A 49 -18.34 -9.95 -4.64
N ARG A 50 -18.43 -9.64 -3.35
CA ARG A 50 -17.31 -9.09 -2.57
C ARG A 50 -16.12 -10.04 -2.61
N ASP A 51 -16.33 -11.33 -2.33
CA ASP A 51 -15.25 -12.31 -2.33
C ASP A 51 -14.58 -12.42 -3.71
N ARG A 52 -15.37 -12.36 -4.78
CA ARG A 52 -14.90 -12.56 -6.17
C ARG A 52 -14.40 -11.30 -6.87
N LEU A 53 -14.73 -10.12 -6.36
CA LEU A 53 -14.23 -8.83 -6.85
C LEU A 53 -12.99 -8.37 -6.05
N ILE A 54 -12.89 -8.73 -4.77
CA ILE A 54 -11.70 -8.49 -3.96
C ILE A 54 -10.62 -9.53 -4.25
N SER A 55 -10.98 -10.77 -4.61
CA SER A 55 -10.00 -11.77 -5.06
C SER A 55 -9.86 -11.77 -6.59
N GLY A 56 -8.62 -11.60 -7.07
CA GLY A 56 -8.21 -12.35 -8.25
C GLY A 56 -7.04 -11.80 -9.03
N ARG A 57 -6.99 -10.51 -9.35
CA ARG A 57 -5.88 -9.97 -10.16
C ARG A 57 -5.51 -8.52 -9.87
N ALA A 58 -6.50 -7.65 -9.75
CA ALA A 58 -6.23 -6.22 -9.59
C ALA A 58 -5.50 -5.90 -8.27
N VAL A 59 -5.88 -6.57 -7.17
CA VAL A 59 -5.24 -6.37 -5.86
C VAL A 59 -3.83 -6.95 -5.82
N GLU A 60 -3.61 -8.12 -6.41
CA GLU A 60 -2.32 -8.80 -6.37
C GLU A 60 -1.23 -8.04 -7.14
N GLU A 61 -1.55 -7.58 -8.35
CA GLU A 61 -0.63 -6.76 -9.15
C GLU A 61 -0.34 -5.41 -8.47
N THR A 62 -1.37 -4.80 -7.84
CA THR A 62 -1.21 -3.55 -7.10
C THR A 62 -0.32 -3.73 -5.86
N VAL A 63 -0.54 -4.79 -5.07
CA VAL A 63 0.27 -5.08 -3.89
C VAL A 63 1.72 -5.37 -4.26
N ARG A 64 1.94 -6.11 -5.36
CA ARG A 64 3.27 -6.39 -5.88
C ARG A 64 4.00 -5.12 -6.31
N ALA A 65 3.37 -4.29 -7.16
CA ALA A 65 3.96 -3.03 -7.61
C ALA A 65 4.26 -2.09 -6.43
N PHE A 66 3.37 -2.04 -5.44
CA PHE A 66 3.58 -1.25 -4.23
C PHE A 66 4.76 -1.75 -3.40
N ALA A 67 4.90 -3.07 -3.21
CA ALA A 67 6.02 -3.66 -2.47
C ALA A 67 7.36 -3.41 -3.17
N GLU A 68 7.41 -3.52 -4.50
CA GLU A 68 8.59 -3.22 -5.31
C GLU A 68 9.05 -1.76 -5.14
N GLU A 69 8.10 -0.81 -5.20
CA GLU A 69 8.40 0.61 -5.05
C GLU A 69 8.83 0.97 -3.62
N MET A 70 8.16 0.42 -2.60
CA MET A 70 8.56 0.61 -1.21
C MET A 70 9.99 0.10 -0.94
N ASN A 71 10.36 -1.05 -1.53
CA ASN A 71 11.72 -1.57 -1.43
C ASN A 71 12.73 -0.66 -2.13
N ARG A 72 12.39 -0.06 -3.27
CA ARG A 72 13.22 0.93 -3.97
C ARG A 72 13.46 2.16 -3.11
N LEU A 73 12.40 2.77 -2.58
CA LEU A 73 12.49 3.94 -1.71
C LEU A 73 13.28 3.67 -0.42
N ASN A 74 13.09 2.49 0.18
CA ASN A 74 13.83 2.12 1.39
C ASN A 74 15.32 1.83 1.11
N ARG A 75 15.68 1.36 -0.08
CA ARG A 75 17.09 1.25 -0.49
C ARG A 75 17.71 2.63 -0.70
N ALA A 76 17.01 3.53 -1.37
CA ALA A 76 17.49 4.90 -1.57
C ALA A 76 17.73 5.63 -0.24
N ARG A 77 16.75 5.58 0.68
CA ARG A 77 16.88 6.18 2.02
C ARG A 77 18.03 5.60 2.84
N ARG A 78 18.29 4.29 2.73
CA ARG A 78 19.42 3.65 3.40
C ARG A 78 20.76 4.11 2.83
N ALA A 79 20.87 4.23 1.52
CA ALA A 79 22.09 4.70 0.87
C ALA A 79 22.40 6.16 1.23
N GLU A 80 21.39 7.03 1.22
CA GLU A 80 21.50 8.43 1.64
C GLU A 80 21.94 8.54 3.10
N GLY A 81 21.26 7.83 4.03
CA GLY A 81 21.65 7.84 5.43
C GLY A 81 23.06 7.29 5.71
N GLU A 82 23.54 6.34 4.89
CA GLU A 82 24.92 5.88 4.98
C GLU A 82 25.93 6.92 4.49
N GLN A 83 25.61 7.66 3.42
CA GLN A 83 26.44 8.77 2.93
C GLN A 83 26.54 9.88 3.96
N ASP A 84 25.41 10.30 4.54
CA ASP A 84 25.37 11.34 5.57
C ASP A 84 26.19 10.96 6.79
N ARG A 85 26.07 9.71 7.25
CA ARG A 85 26.84 9.21 8.40
C ARG A 85 28.34 9.19 8.13
N ARG A 86 28.77 8.85 6.92
CA ARG A 86 30.19 8.92 6.52
C ARG A 86 30.70 10.36 6.45
N ALA A 87 29.87 11.28 5.95
CA ALA A 87 30.21 12.70 5.91
C ALA A 87 30.37 13.27 7.33
N LEU A 88 29.46 12.91 8.24
CA LEU A 88 29.53 13.31 9.64
C LEU A 88 30.81 12.80 10.32
N ASP A 89 31.12 11.51 10.21
CA ASP A 89 32.36 10.92 10.77
C ASP A 89 33.63 11.62 10.25
N LYS A 90 33.65 12.01 8.97
CA LYS A 90 34.76 12.77 8.39
C LYS A 90 34.88 14.17 9.01
N ILE A 91 33.76 14.86 9.21
CA ILE A 91 33.72 16.19 9.82
C ILE A 91 34.16 16.11 11.28
N GLU A 92 33.65 15.14 12.05
CA GLU A 92 34.01 14.93 13.46
C GLU A 92 35.52 14.65 13.61
N LYS A 93 36.10 13.80 12.75
CA LYS A 93 37.56 13.54 12.74
C LYS A 93 38.37 14.79 12.40
N ALA A 94 37.91 15.61 11.47
CA ALA A 94 38.57 16.88 11.13
C ALA A 94 38.54 17.86 12.31
N ILE A 95 37.40 17.97 13.01
CA ILE A 95 37.27 18.80 14.22
C ILE A 95 38.23 18.30 15.30
N ALA A 96 38.24 16.99 15.59
CA ALA A 96 39.13 16.41 16.58
C ALA A 96 40.62 16.66 16.25
N GLY A 97 41.00 16.54 14.98
CA GLY A 97 42.36 16.85 14.52
C GLY A 97 42.74 18.32 14.69
N ILE A 98 41.82 19.25 14.43
CA ILE A 98 42.05 20.69 14.66
C ILE A 98 42.24 20.97 16.15
N ILE A 99 41.41 20.39 17.01
CA ILE A 99 41.52 20.56 18.47
C ILE A 99 42.88 20.04 18.95
N ALA A 100 43.27 18.82 18.56
CA ALA A 100 44.56 18.24 18.94
C ALA A 100 45.75 19.11 18.48
N ALA A 101 45.71 19.65 17.25
CA ALA A 101 46.77 20.53 16.75
C ALA A 101 46.89 21.86 17.54
N ILE A 102 45.76 22.36 18.08
CA ILE A 102 45.75 23.53 18.96
C ILE A 102 46.31 23.17 20.35
N GLU A 103 45.90 22.04 20.92
CA GLU A 103 46.34 21.56 22.24
C GLU A 103 47.84 21.23 22.27
N ASP A 104 48.38 20.62 21.21
CA ASP A 104 49.80 20.26 21.09
C ASP A 104 50.72 21.48 20.82
N GLY A 105 50.16 22.70 20.80
CA GLY A 105 50.94 23.92 20.56
C GLY A 105 51.52 24.02 19.15
N MET A 106 51.07 23.19 18.21
CA MET A 106 51.48 23.21 16.79
C MET A 106 50.86 24.36 16.00
N TYR A 107 50.41 25.43 16.66
CA TYR A 107 50.00 26.66 15.99
C TYR A 107 51.21 27.34 15.36
N GLN A 108 51.43 27.10 14.06
CA GLN A 108 52.47 27.81 13.31
C GLN A 108 51.96 29.20 12.90
N PRO A 109 52.70 30.29 13.20
CA PRO A 109 52.32 31.65 12.82
C PRO A 109 52.06 31.87 11.33
N SER A 110 52.60 31.01 10.45
CA SER A 110 52.36 31.00 8.99
C SER A 110 50.90 30.71 8.61
N MET A 111 50.10 30.11 9.48
CA MET A 111 48.69 29.78 9.22
C MET A 111 47.76 31.02 9.25
N LYS A 112 48.23 32.17 9.75
CA LYS A 112 47.51 33.46 9.64
C LYS A 112 47.64 34.14 8.28
N ALA A 113 48.58 33.71 7.43
CA ALA A 113 48.97 34.47 6.25
C ALA A 113 48.03 34.28 5.03
N ASP A 114 47.13 33.29 5.02
CA ASP A 114 46.23 33.03 3.88
C ASP A 114 44.81 33.60 4.09
N GLY A 115 44.65 34.45 5.12
CA GLY A 115 43.45 35.24 5.36
C GLY A 115 43.66 36.69 4.96
N ARG A 116 43.63 36.97 3.64
CA ARG A 116 43.53 38.30 2.99
C ARG A 116 44.85 39.09 2.80
N ALA A 117 45.36 39.07 1.57
CA ALA A 117 46.10 40.19 0.96
C ALA A 117 46.02 40.16 -0.57
N GLY A 118 44.84 40.38 -1.13
CA GLY A 118 44.68 40.76 -2.53
C GLY A 118 44.46 42.25 -2.64
N THR A 119 45.54 43.04 -2.73
CA THR A 119 45.49 44.45 -3.16
C THR A 119 46.63 44.75 -4.13
N ALA A 120 46.21 45.23 -5.31
CA ALA A 120 46.77 46.33 -6.10
C ALA A 120 48.23 46.29 -6.61
N GLU A 121 48.30 46.43 -7.94
CA GLU A 121 49.21 47.27 -8.73
C GLU A 121 50.62 46.76 -9.08
N GLY A 122 50.73 46.44 -10.38
CA GLY A 122 51.90 46.53 -11.25
C GLY A 122 51.39 46.68 -12.68
#